data_AF-A0A0W1AHB2-F1
#
_entry.id   AF-A0A0W1AHB2-F1
#
_cell.length_a   1.000
_cell.length_b   1.000
_cell.length_c   1.000
_cell.angle_alpha   90.00
_cell.angle_beta   90.00
_cell.angle_gamma   90.00
#
_symmetry.space_group_name_H-M   'P 1'
#
loop_
_entity.id
_entity.type
_entity.pdbx_description
1 polymer ?
#
loop_
_entity_poly.entity_id
_entity_poly.type
_entity_poly.pdbx_seq_one_letter_code
_entity_poly.pdbx_strand_id
1 'polypeptide(L)'
;MEDPSSALLDSLQSVFHLEAMRNGRYCYPAVQQLKEATERYNPKLKNSFIRLLSAIKEALPHFEKWRIDFDSIRTSMDAMAKRHDLPPIDWNKVVSHPKVSSKFQFSALNHSRKDDNLLLWLKAKTGKSHTELDHHELTQAMLDNSNRHGFSQKLNAHLKRQPDFLFNLTMLSEKNFIRIVQSRLILYLTDEQLAKAIIHHSTHMVNKNNDPFKQVELFINKLNDLLSNGRSISTLLRNGSAKPILDDSALFQIYQSEEYANRDDKNPKLHSSATPEFLKPGL
;
A
#
# COMPACT_ATOMS: atom_id res chain seq x y z
N MET A 1 -46.69 22.65 -27.54
CA MET A 1 -46.11 21.90 -26.41
C MET A 1 -45.22 20.84 -27.03
N GLU A 2 -43.92 20.95 -26.85
CA GLU A 2 -42.96 19.93 -27.31
C GLU A 2 -43.23 18.60 -26.59
N ASP A 3 -43.09 17.47 -27.30
CA ASP A 3 -43.28 16.15 -26.71
C ASP A 3 -42.21 15.96 -25.61
N PRO A 4 -42.59 15.68 -24.35
CA PRO A 4 -41.63 15.53 -23.25
C PRO A 4 -40.53 14.50 -23.53
N SER A 5 -40.84 13.52 -24.39
CA SER A 5 -39.87 12.55 -24.86
C SER A 5 -38.83 13.16 -25.81
N SER A 6 -39.20 14.06 -26.73
CA SER A 6 -38.22 14.69 -27.63
C SER A 6 -37.31 15.66 -26.86
N ALA A 7 -37.87 16.48 -25.96
CA ALA A 7 -37.11 17.40 -25.13
C ALA A 7 -36.06 16.68 -24.25
N LEU A 8 -36.41 15.49 -23.73
CA LEU A 8 -35.46 14.65 -23.01
C LEU A 8 -34.37 14.12 -23.93
N LEU A 9 -34.72 13.62 -25.12
CA LEU A 9 -33.75 13.10 -26.08
C LEU A 9 -32.72 14.17 -26.46
N ASP A 10 -33.16 15.39 -26.74
CA ASP A 10 -32.29 16.51 -27.11
C ASP A 10 -31.36 16.90 -25.95
N SER A 11 -31.88 16.91 -24.72
CA SER A 11 -31.07 17.15 -23.52
C SER A 11 -30.00 16.06 -23.31
N LEU A 12 -30.34 14.79 -23.58
CA LEU A 12 -29.42 13.66 -23.45
C LEU A 12 -28.41 13.58 -24.62
N GLN A 13 -28.73 14.11 -25.80
CA GLN A 13 -27.77 14.17 -26.92
C GLN A 13 -26.50 14.93 -26.54
N SER A 14 -26.61 15.98 -25.73
CA SER A 14 -25.45 16.74 -25.25
C SER A 14 -24.49 15.86 -24.44
N VAL A 15 -25.00 14.90 -23.66
CA VAL A 15 -24.19 13.92 -22.91
C VAL A 15 -23.33 13.09 -23.86
N PHE A 16 -23.94 12.62 -24.95
CA PHE A 16 -23.33 11.72 -25.92
C PHE A 16 -22.27 12.38 -26.79
N HIS A 17 -22.39 13.69 -27.07
CA HIS A 17 -21.40 14.44 -27.82
C HIS A 17 -20.15 14.80 -26.99
N LEU A 18 -20.28 14.89 -25.66
CA LEU A 18 -19.18 15.26 -24.77
C LEU A 18 -18.23 14.09 -24.47
N GLU A 19 -18.63 12.85 -24.74
CA GLU A 19 -17.80 11.66 -24.51
C GLU A 19 -17.24 11.09 -25.81
N ALA A 20 -15.90 10.99 -25.89
CA ALA A 20 -15.24 10.35 -27.01
C ALA A 20 -15.48 8.83 -26.99
N MET A 21 -15.98 8.29 -28.10
CA MET A 21 -16.11 6.85 -28.28
C MET A 21 -14.75 6.20 -28.57
N ARG A 22 -14.52 5.00 -28.03
CA ARG A 22 -13.42 4.13 -28.44
C ARG A 22 -14.02 2.82 -28.95
N ASN A 23 -13.68 2.43 -30.17
CA ASN A 23 -14.20 1.22 -30.83
C ASN A 23 -15.74 1.16 -30.90
N GLY A 24 -16.40 2.29 -31.18
CA GLY A 24 -17.86 2.37 -31.31
C GLY A 24 -18.64 2.19 -30.00
N ARG A 25 -17.98 2.26 -28.84
CA ARG A 25 -18.60 2.24 -27.50
C ARG A 25 -18.11 3.41 -26.65
N TYR A 26 -18.96 3.86 -25.73
CA TYR A 26 -18.54 4.84 -24.71
C TYR A 26 -17.60 4.19 -23.70
N CYS A 27 -16.65 4.98 -23.18
CA CYS A 27 -15.70 4.52 -22.17
C CYS A 27 -16.40 4.26 -20.83
N TYR A 28 -17.44 5.03 -20.51
CA TYR A 28 -18.22 4.83 -19.29
C TYR A 28 -19.41 3.89 -19.52
N PRO A 29 -19.49 2.74 -18.82
CA PRO A 29 -20.59 1.80 -18.98
C PRO A 29 -21.98 2.40 -18.68
N ALA A 30 -22.04 3.36 -17.75
CA ALA A 30 -23.29 4.06 -17.43
C ALA A 30 -23.80 4.91 -18.59
N VAL A 31 -22.90 5.56 -19.34
CA VAL A 31 -23.25 6.38 -20.51
C VAL A 31 -23.62 5.50 -21.70
N GLN A 32 -22.94 4.36 -21.86
CA GLN A 32 -23.34 3.34 -22.83
C GLN A 32 -24.76 2.79 -22.55
N GLN A 33 -25.06 2.47 -21.29
CA GLN A 33 -26.40 2.01 -20.89
C GLN A 33 -27.47 3.08 -21.09
N LEU A 34 -27.13 4.35 -20.83
CA LEU A 34 -28.00 5.48 -21.12
C LEU A 34 -28.29 5.59 -22.63
N LYS A 35 -27.27 5.46 -23.49
CA LYS A 35 -27.46 5.47 -24.95
C LYS A 35 -28.40 4.37 -25.41
N GLU A 36 -28.17 3.14 -24.95
CA GLU A 36 -29.00 1.98 -25.31
C GLU A 36 -30.44 2.11 -24.79
N ALA A 37 -30.63 2.63 -23.58
CA ALA A 37 -31.94 2.88 -23.00
C ALA A 37 -32.70 3.98 -23.74
N THR A 38 -31.97 4.98 -24.23
CA THR A 38 -32.48 6.09 -25.04
C THR A 38 -32.93 5.60 -26.42
N GLU A 39 -32.10 4.80 -27.11
CA GLU A 39 -32.41 4.26 -28.44
C GLU A 39 -33.54 3.24 -28.43
N ARG A 40 -33.68 2.47 -27.34
CA ARG A 40 -34.74 1.47 -27.16
C ARG A 40 -35.96 2.03 -26.43
N TYR A 41 -36.03 3.34 -26.25
CA TYR A 41 -37.14 3.96 -25.54
C TYR A 41 -38.44 3.80 -26.35
N ASN A 42 -39.47 3.27 -25.71
CA ASN A 42 -40.81 3.15 -26.27
C ASN A 42 -41.81 3.85 -25.36
N PRO A 43 -42.42 4.98 -25.79
CA PRO A 43 -43.31 5.79 -24.97
C PRO A 43 -44.63 5.09 -24.60
N LYS A 44 -44.93 3.92 -25.15
CA LYS A 44 -46.11 3.12 -24.79
C LYS A 44 -45.85 2.13 -23.67
N LEU A 45 -44.58 1.82 -23.37
CA LEU A 45 -44.21 0.74 -22.45
C LEU A 45 -43.65 1.31 -21.15
N LYS A 46 -44.36 1.10 -20.03
CA LYS A 46 -43.90 1.52 -18.69
C LYS A 46 -42.51 0.97 -18.35
N ASN A 47 -42.22 -0.28 -18.74
CA ASN A 47 -40.91 -0.90 -18.52
C ASN A 47 -39.76 -0.19 -19.26
N SER A 48 -40.04 0.41 -20.41
CA SER A 48 -39.05 1.17 -21.17
C SER A 48 -38.72 2.49 -20.45
N PHE A 49 -39.73 3.17 -19.91
CA PHE A 49 -39.55 4.35 -19.04
C PHE A 49 -38.76 4.02 -17.76
N ILE A 50 -39.06 2.91 -17.08
CA ILE A 50 -38.32 2.50 -15.88
C ILE A 50 -36.83 2.23 -16.19
N ARG A 51 -36.54 1.58 -17.33
CA ARG A 51 -35.17 1.35 -17.78
C ARG A 51 -34.43 2.65 -18.09
N LEU A 52 -35.10 3.60 -18.74
CA LEU A 52 -34.55 4.92 -19.02
C LEU A 52 -34.26 5.69 -17.73
N LEU A 53 -35.21 5.69 -16.79
CA LEU A 53 -35.03 6.29 -15.47
C LEU A 53 -33.86 5.65 -14.71
N SER A 54 -33.71 4.33 -14.75
CA SER A 54 -32.58 3.64 -14.13
C SER A 54 -31.25 4.04 -14.78
N ALA A 55 -31.20 4.14 -16.11
CA ALA A 55 -29.98 4.51 -16.82
C ALA A 55 -29.57 5.97 -16.55
N ILE A 56 -30.54 6.88 -16.45
CA ILE A 56 -30.32 8.28 -16.04
C ILE A 56 -29.74 8.35 -14.62
N LYS A 57 -30.27 7.55 -13.68
CA LYS A 57 -29.74 7.49 -12.30
C LYS A 57 -28.28 7.03 -12.26
N GLU A 58 -27.93 6.01 -13.04
CA GLU A 58 -26.56 5.50 -13.10
C GLU A 58 -25.61 6.48 -13.82
N ALA A 59 -26.09 7.25 -14.79
CA ALA A 59 -25.31 8.24 -15.51
C ALA A 59 -25.18 9.60 -14.78
N LEU A 60 -25.97 9.82 -13.72
CA LEU A 60 -26.02 11.07 -12.95
C LEU A 60 -24.63 11.62 -12.54
N PRO A 61 -23.67 10.82 -12.06
CA PRO A 61 -22.34 11.32 -11.68
C PRO A 61 -21.58 11.97 -12.85
N HIS A 62 -21.88 11.55 -14.08
CA HIS A 62 -21.26 12.10 -15.28
C HIS A 62 -21.91 13.43 -15.71
N PHE A 63 -23.20 13.62 -15.43
CA PHE A 63 -23.89 14.89 -15.70
C PHE A 63 -23.32 16.02 -14.84
N GLU A 64 -23.03 15.76 -13.56
CA GLU A 64 -22.32 16.72 -12.68
C GLU A 64 -20.93 17.07 -13.24
N LYS A 65 -20.16 16.06 -13.64
CA LYS A 65 -18.82 16.23 -14.21
C LYS A 65 -18.83 17.10 -15.47
N TRP A 66 -19.87 16.97 -16.30
CA TRP A 66 -20.00 17.64 -17.58
C TRP A 66 -20.86 18.91 -17.53
N ARG A 67 -21.31 19.32 -16.34
CA ARG A 67 -22.14 20.52 -16.12
C ARG A 67 -23.36 20.57 -17.04
N ILE A 68 -23.99 19.42 -17.25
CA ILE A 68 -25.21 19.31 -18.06
C ILE A 68 -26.36 19.87 -17.23
N ASP A 69 -27.23 20.65 -17.88
CA ASP A 69 -28.44 21.18 -17.23
C ASP A 69 -29.36 20.01 -16.86
N PHE A 70 -29.41 19.69 -15.56
CA PHE A 70 -30.19 18.58 -15.03
C PHE A 70 -31.66 18.97 -14.81
N ASP A 71 -32.00 20.25 -14.80
CA ASP A 71 -33.37 20.70 -14.53
C ASP A 71 -34.30 20.46 -15.73
N SER A 72 -33.76 20.54 -16.95
CA SER A 72 -34.48 20.15 -18.18
C SER A 72 -34.79 18.65 -18.20
N ILE A 73 -33.83 17.81 -17.82
CA ILE A 73 -33.98 16.35 -17.70
C ILE A 73 -35.01 16.01 -16.62
N ARG A 74 -34.93 16.66 -15.44
CA ARG A 74 -35.86 16.48 -14.32
C ARG A 74 -37.30 16.76 -14.75
N THR A 75 -37.52 17.93 -15.34
CA THR A 75 -38.85 18.39 -15.77
C THR A 75 -39.46 17.45 -16.80
N SER A 76 -38.65 16.98 -17.76
CA SER A 76 -39.10 16.06 -18.80
C SER A 76 -39.42 14.67 -18.24
N MET A 77 -38.60 14.16 -17.32
CA MET A 77 -38.82 12.88 -16.65
C MET A 77 -40.07 12.90 -15.75
N ASP A 78 -40.34 14.00 -15.05
CA ASP A 78 -41.56 14.16 -14.24
C ASP A 78 -42.82 14.24 -15.11
N ALA A 79 -42.75 14.93 -16.25
CA ALA A 79 -43.85 14.96 -17.21
C ALA A 79 -44.14 13.56 -17.81
N MET A 80 -43.09 12.78 -18.12
CA MET A 80 -43.24 11.41 -18.59
C MET A 80 -43.74 10.45 -17.49
N ALA A 81 -43.31 10.63 -16.24
CA ALA A 81 -43.81 9.84 -15.11
C ALA A 81 -45.33 10.03 -14.94
N LYS A 82 -45.82 11.27 -15.04
CA LYS A 82 -47.25 11.59 -15.03
C LYS A 82 -47.99 10.91 -16.18
N ARG A 83 -47.43 10.91 -17.39
CA ARG A 83 -48.02 10.26 -18.58
C ARG A 83 -48.17 8.73 -18.42
N HIS A 84 -47.36 8.11 -17.57
CA HIS A 84 -47.39 6.67 -17.31
C HIS A 84 -48.15 6.28 -16.03
N ASP A 85 -48.82 7.23 -15.37
CA ASP A 85 -49.47 7.05 -14.06
C ASP A 85 -48.50 6.49 -13.00
N LEU A 86 -47.28 7.02 -12.96
CA LEU A 86 -46.25 6.63 -11.99
C LEU A 86 -46.17 7.65 -10.84
N PRO A 87 -45.76 7.21 -9.64
CA PRO A 87 -45.57 8.12 -8.52
C PRO A 87 -44.51 9.19 -8.86
N PRO A 88 -44.59 10.40 -8.26
CA PRO A 88 -43.60 11.44 -8.44
C PRO A 88 -42.18 10.93 -8.15
N ILE A 89 -41.22 11.30 -8.97
CA ILE A 89 -39.84 10.88 -8.79
C ILE A 89 -39.24 11.71 -7.65
N ASP A 90 -38.81 11.05 -6.57
CA ASP A 90 -38.08 11.72 -5.49
C ASP A 90 -36.64 12.00 -5.92
N TRP A 91 -36.43 13.18 -6.50
CA TRP A 91 -35.11 13.60 -6.98
C TRP A 91 -34.11 13.87 -5.86
N ASN A 92 -34.56 14.17 -4.63
CA ASN A 92 -33.67 14.34 -3.48
C ASN A 92 -33.02 12.99 -3.13
N LYS A 93 -33.80 11.91 -3.19
CA LYS A 93 -33.27 10.54 -3.03
C LYS A 93 -32.35 10.13 -4.17
N VAL A 94 -32.64 10.56 -5.40
CA VAL A 94 -31.83 10.24 -6.58
C VAL A 94 -30.46 10.94 -6.55
N VAL A 95 -30.43 12.21 -6.16
CA VAL A 95 -29.19 13.00 -6.07
C VAL A 95 -28.38 12.64 -4.81
N SER A 96 -29.05 12.23 -3.72
CA SER A 96 -28.38 11.81 -2.48
C SER A 96 -27.81 10.39 -2.50
N HIS A 97 -28.05 9.61 -3.57
CA HIS A 97 -27.47 8.26 -3.67
C HIS A 97 -25.94 8.34 -3.62
N PRO A 98 -25.28 7.49 -2.81
CA PRO A 98 -23.83 7.54 -2.64
C PRO A 98 -23.13 7.30 -3.97
N LYS A 99 -22.07 8.10 -4.21
CA LYS A 99 -21.19 8.14 -5.41
C LYS A 99 -20.42 6.83 -5.70
N VAL A 100 -20.86 5.72 -5.14
CA VAL A 100 -20.19 4.43 -5.19
C VAL A 100 -21.19 3.41 -5.72
N SER A 101 -20.96 2.95 -6.95
CA SER A 101 -21.67 1.82 -7.54
C SER A 101 -21.74 0.65 -6.55
N SER A 102 -22.92 0.06 -6.38
CA SER A 102 -23.11 -1.14 -5.55
C SER A 102 -22.25 -2.32 -6.00
N LYS A 103 -21.73 -2.30 -7.23
CA LYS A 103 -20.82 -3.31 -7.79
C LYS A 103 -19.34 -3.08 -7.43
N PHE A 104 -19.00 -1.94 -6.84
CA PHE A 104 -17.64 -1.59 -6.39
C PHE A 104 -17.64 -1.27 -4.90
N GLN A 105 -17.86 -2.27 -4.06
CA GLN A 105 -17.85 -2.14 -2.59
C GLN A 105 -16.46 -2.12 -1.96
N PHE A 106 -15.41 -1.69 -2.67
CA PHE A 106 -14.08 -1.56 -2.05
C PHE A 106 -14.00 -0.37 -1.09
N SER A 107 -14.79 0.68 -1.28
CA SER A 107 -14.81 1.85 -0.39
C SER A 107 -15.68 1.66 0.86
N ALA A 108 -16.77 0.89 0.78
CA ALA A 108 -17.65 0.63 1.92
C ALA A 108 -16.99 -0.25 3.01
N LEU A 109 -16.02 -1.09 2.65
CA LEU A 109 -15.18 -1.80 3.62
C LEU A 109 -14.05 -0.94 4.20
N ASN A 110 -13.75 0.22 3.60
CA ASN A 110 -12.65 1.10 3.98
C ASN A 110 -13.08 2.33 4.80
N HIS A 111 -14.37 2.59 4.95
CA HIS A 111 -14.87 3.67 5.80
C HIS A 111 -15.19 3.15 7.21
N SER A 112 -14.22 3.37 8.10
CA SER A 112 -14.31 3.33 9.56
C SER A 112 -14.87 2.06 10.19
N ARG A 113 -14.04 1.03 10.32
CA ARG A 113 -14.18 0.17 11.51
C ARG A 113 -13.34 0.81 12.61
N LYS A 114 -13.93 1.00 13.79
CA LYS A 114 -13.26 1.41 15.05
C LYS A 114 -12.08 0.51 15.47
N ASP A 115 -11.74 -0.50 14.66
CA ASP A 115 -10.69 -1.52 14.86
C ASP A 115 -9.32 -1.14 14.26
N ASP A 116 -9.07 0.11 13.87
CA ASP A 116 -7.77 0.52 13.32
C ASP A 116 -6.66 0.66 14.38
N ASN A 117 -7.00 0.52 15.66
CA ASN A 117 -6.01 0.59 16.73
C ASN A 117 -5.28 -0.76 16.86
N LEU A 118 -4.01 -0.79 16.43
CA LEU A 118 -3.10 -1.93 16.54
C LEU A 118 -3.10 -2.54 17.95
N LEU A 119 -3.06 -1.72 19.01
CA LEU A 119 -2.95 -2.19 20.39
C LEU A 119 -4.23 -2.86 20.88
N LEU A 120 -5.40 -2.32 20.51
CA LEU A 120 -6.69 -2.97 20.81
C LEU A 120 -6.82 -4.30 20.06
N TRP A 121 -6.36 -4.33 18.82
CA TRP A 121 -6.37 -5.55 18.02
C TRP A 121 -5.41 -6.61 18.58
N LEU A 122 -4.21 -6.23 19.01
CA LEU A 122 -3.26 -7.13 19.68
C LEU A 122 -3.82 -7.61 21.03
N LYS A 123 -4.49 -6.74 21.80
CA LYS A 123 -5.19 -7.13 23.04
C LYS A 123 -6.25 -8.20 22.77
N ALA A 124 -7.06 -8.05 21.73
CA ALA A 124 -8.07 -9.04 21.37
C ALA A 124 -7.46 -10.40 20.94
N LYS A 125 -6.20 -10.44 20.48
CA LYS A 125 -5.51 -11.68 20.09
C LYS A 125 -4.71 -12.32 21.21
N THR A 126 -4.13 -11.52 22.10
CA THR A 126 -3.28 -12.00 23.20
C THR A 126 -4.05 -12.16 24.50
N GLY A 127 -5.23 -11.57 24.63
CA GLY A 127 -6.02 -11.52 25.86
C GLY A 127 -5.48 -10.55 26.92
N LYS A 128 -4.30 -9.94 26.69
CA LYS A 128 -3.63 -9.03 27.63
C LYS A 128 -3.69 -7.57 27.14
N SER A 129 -3.84 -6.63 28.07
CA SER A 129 -3.73 -5.20 27.76
C SER A 129 -2.30 -4.81 27.35
N HIS A 130 -2.12 -3.76 26.55
CA HIS A 130 -0.79 -3.22 26.25
C HIS A 130 -0.03 -2.81 27.52
N THR A 131 -0.75 -2.30 28.53
CA THR A 131 -0.19 -1.93 29.84
C THR A 131 0.28 -3.13 30.67
N GLU A 132 -0.13 -4.34 30.30
CA GLU A 132 0.21 -5.60 30.99
C GLU A 132 1.26 -6.40 30.23
N LEU A 133 1.48 -6.09 28.95
CA LEU A 133 2.46 -6.74 28.11
C LEU A 133 3.82 -6.09 28.31
N ASP A 134 4.82 -6.88 28.66
CA ASP A 134 6.20 -6.43 28.56
C ASP A 134 6.57 -6.12 27.10
N HIS A 135 7.54 -5.25 26.86
CA HIS A 135 8.00 -4.85 25.53
C HIS A 135 8.49 -6.04 24.69
N HIS A 136 9.05 -7.06 25.34
CA HIS A 136 9.42 -8.31 24.68
C HIS A 136 8.19 -9.12 24.27
N GLU A 137 7.18 -9.23 25.15
CA GLU A 137 5.92 -9.90 24.83
C GLU A 137 5.14 -9.17 23.72
N LEU A 138 5.17 -7.84 23.72
CA LEU A 138 4.58 -7.02 22.67
C LEU A 138 5.27 -7.25 21.32
N THR A 139 6.60 -7.27 21.31
CA THR A 139 7.38 -7.56 20.10
C THR A 139 7.05 -8.97 19.59
N GLN A 140 6.99 -9.97 20.47
CA GLN A 140 6.59 -11.33 20.09
C GLN A 140 5.16 -11.38 19.54
N ALA A 141 4.20 -10.72 20.19
CA ALA A 141 2.82 -10.68 19.74
C ALA A 141 2.69 -10.05 18.35
N MET A 142 3.49 -9.02 18.03
CA MET A 142 3.54 -8.44 16.70
C MET A 142 4.10 -9.42 15.66
N LEU A 143 5.14 -10.18 16.00
CA LEU A 143 5.75 -11.17 15.12
C LEU A 143 4.81 -12.35 14.86
N ASP A 144 4.16 -12.89 15.89
CA ASP A 144 3.22 -14.01 15.77
C ASP A 144 2.00 -13.67 14.90
N ASN A 145 1.66 -12.38 14.85
CA ASN A 145 0.52 -11.88 14.11
C ASN A 145 0.91 -11.17 12.80
N SER A 146 2.19 -11.14 12.43
CA SER A 146 2.70 -10.36 11.30
C SER A 146 2.12 -10.77 9.95
N ASN A 147 1.77 -12.06 9.81
CA ASN A 147 1.21 -12.64 8.59
C ASN A 147 -0.33 -12.62 8.57
N ARG A 148 -0.98 -12.11 9.62
CA ARG A 148 -2.44 -12.10 9.69
C ARG A 148 -3.01 -10.96 8.87
N HIS A 149 -4.17 -11.23 8.26
CA HIS A 149 -4.88 -10.25 7.46
C HIS A 149 -5.19 -8.98 8.28
N GLY A 150 -4.90 -7.82 7.70
CA GLY A 150 -5.11 -6.51 8.31
C GLY A 150 -4.02 -6.05 9.27
N PHE A 151 -3.02 -6.88 9.62
CA PHE A 151 -1.92 -6.47 10.50
C PHE A 151 -1.15 -5.27 9.92
N SER A 152 -0.66 -5.39 8.69
CA SER A 152 0.09 -4.33 8.01
C SER A 152 -0.67 -3.02 7.92
N GLN A 153 -2.00 -3.08 7.70
CA GLN A 153 -2.85 -1.89 7.64
C GLN A 153 -2.95 -1.20 9.00
N LYS A 154 -3.13 -1.98 10.08
CA LYS A 154 -3.23 -1.47 11.46
C LYS A 154 -1.89 -0.94 11.96
N LEU A 155 -0.79 -1.63 11.64
CA LEU A 155 0.55 -1.17 11.95
C LEU A 155 0.84 0.16 11.24
N ASN A 156 0.57 0.26 9.94
CA ASN A 156 0.74 1.51 9.21
C ASN A 156 -0.12 2.65 9.78
N ALA A 157 -1.38 2.37 10.15
CA ALA A 157 -2.25 3.36 10.77
C ALA A 157 -1.71 3.83 12.13
N HIS A 158 -1.13 2.92 12.92
CA HIS A 158 -0.50 3.24 14.19
C HIS A 158 0.78 4.07 14.01
N LEU A 159 1.66 3.67 13.08
CA LEU A 159 2.92 4.37 12.78
C LEU A 159 2.69 5.79 12.22
N LYS A 160 1.57 6.04 11.53
CA LYS A 160 1.19 7.41 11.16
C LYS A 160 0.95 8.33 12.35
N ARG A 161 0.54 7.78 13.51
CA ARG A 161 0.31 8.54 14.75
C ARG A 161 1.54 8.54 15.65
N GLN A 162 2.28 7.44 15.67
CA GLN A 162 3.48 7.22 16.47
C GLN A 162 4.59 6.64 15.58
N PRO A 163 5.28 7.49 14.80
CA PRO A 163 6.27 7.04 13.81
C PRO A 163 7.46 6.30 14.45
N ASP A 164 7.81 6.66 15.68
CA ASP A 164 8.92 6.06 16.41
C ASP A 164 8.54 4.81 17.21
N PHE A 165 7.29 4.34 17.14
CA PHE A 165 6.84 3.20 17.95
C PHE A 165 7.73 1.96 17.76
N LEU A 166 7.97 1.55 16.51
CA LEU A 166 8.79 0.38 16.23
C LEU A 166 10.27 0.64 16.52
N PHE A 167 10.76 1.85 16.27
CA PHE A 167 12.12 2.25 16.58
C PHE A 167 12.37 2.19 18.11
N ASN A 168 11.47 2.73 18.92
CA ASN A 168 11.56 2.66 20.38
C ASN A 168 11.61 1.20 20.86
N LEU A 169 10.80 0.30 20.29
CA LEU A 169 10.88 -1.13 20.60
C LEU A 169 12.25 -1.74 20.27
N THR A 170 12.87 -1.33 19.15
CA THR A 170 14.23 -1.78 18.82
C THR A 170 15.28 -1.23 19.79
N MET A 171 15.12 -0.01 20.29
CA MET A 171 16.11 0.61 21.19
C MET A 171 16.10 0.01 22.60
N LEU A 172 14.94 -0.46 23.07
CA LEU A 172 14.78 -0.97 24.44
C LEU A 172 15.56 -2.26 24.75
N SER A 173 15.84 -3.10 23.75
CA SER A 173 16.56 -4.36 23.96
C SER A 173 17.19 -4.89 22.69
N GLU A 174 18.41 -5.42 22.81
CA GLU A 174 19.10 -6.13 21.73
C GLU A 174 18.25 -7.29 21.16
N LYS A 175 17.53 -8.02 22.04
CA LYS A 175 16.66 -9.12 21.60
C LYS A 175 15.52 -8.63 20.72
N ASN A 176 14.91 -7.51 21.06
CA ASN A 176 13.85 -6.91 20.25
C ASN A 176 14.40 -6.38 18.93
N PHE A 177 15.56 -5.72 18.97
CA PHE A 177 16.28 -5.28 17.77
C PHE A 177 16.52 -6.45 16.80
N ILE A 178 17.17 -7.53 17.25
CA ILE A 178 17.46 -8.71 16.42
C ILE A 178 16.17 -9.27 15.82
N ARG A 179 15.14 -9.49 16.64
CA ARG A 179 13.87 -10.07 16.19
C ARG A 179 13.14 -9.19 15.18
N ILE A 180 13.12 -7.88 15.38
CA ILE A 180 12.45 -6.94 14.48
C ILE A 180 13.20 -6.88 13.14
N VAL A 181 14.53 -6.76 13.17
CA VAL A 181 15.40 -6.64 11.99
C VAL A 181 15.39 -7.90 11.13
N GLN A 182 15.35 -9.09 11.73
CA GLN A 182 15.24 -10.36 11.01
C GLN A 182 13.84 -10.63 10.44
N SER A 183 12.84 -9.84 10.81
CA SER A 183 11.46 -10.04 10.39
C SER A 183 11.04 -9.06 9.29
N ARG A 184 9.82 -9.24 8.77
CA ARG A 184 9.19 -8.26 7.86
C ARG A 184 8.89 -6.91 8.52
N LEU A 185 8.99 -6.80 9.84
CA LEU A 185 8.82 -5.52 10.55
C LEU A 185 9.94 -4.53 10.20
N ILE A 186 11.12 -5.00 9.77
CA ILE A 186 12.22 -4.14 9.30
C ILE A 186 11.78 -3.18 8.18
N LEU A 187 10.80 -3.57 7.36
CA LEU A 187 10.28 -2.77 6.25
C LEU A 187 9.61 -1.46 6.70
N TYR A 188 9.23 -1.37 7.97
CA TYR A 188 8.59 -0.20 8.57
C TYR A 188 9.59 0.72 9.29
N LEU A 189 10.87 0.35 9.36
CA LEU A 189 11.93 1.19 9.88
C LEU A 189 12.58 1.97 8.74
N THR A 190 12.95 3.22 8.99
CA THR A 190 13.81 3.97 8.07
C THR A 190 15.25 3.50 8.17
N ASP A 191 16.05 3.74 7.13
CA ASP A 191 17.49 3.43 7.16
C ASP A 191 18.22 4.23 8.25
N GLU A 192 17.77 5.45 8.52
CA GLU A 192 18.27 6.30 9.62
C GLU A 192 18.01 5.67 11.00
N GLN A 193 16.78 5.21 11.24
CA GLN A 193 16.43 4.50 12.48
C GLN A 193 17.21 3.19 12.63
N LEU A 194 17.43 2.46 11.54
CA LEU A 194 18.28 1.27 11.57
C LEU A 194 19.73 1.59 11.92
N ALA A 195 20.31 2.63 11.33
CA ALA A 195 21.68 3.05 11.65
C ALA A 195 21.82 3.39 13.13
N LYS A 196 20.88 4.18 13.69
CA LYS A 196 20.85 4.50 15.12
C LYS A 196 20.77 3.24 15.99
N ALA A 197 19.89 2.30 15.64
CA ALA A 197 19.73 1.05 16.39
C ALA A 197 20.98 0.15 16.31
N ILE A 198 21.63 0.07 15.15
CA ILE A 198 22.87 -0.69 14.97
C ILE A 198 23.97 -0.12 15.86
N ILE A 199 24.15 1.20 15.88
CA ILE A 199 25.17 1.85 16.72
C ILE A 199 24.86 1.64 18.19
N HIS A 200 23.61 1.79 18.60
CA HIS A 200 23.16 1.57 19.98
C HIS A 200 23.49 0.16 20.49
N HIS A 201 23.27 -0.87 19.68
CA HIS A 201 23.52 -2.27 20.06
C HIS A 201 24.92 -2.79 19.69
N SER A 202 25.73 -2.00 18.98
CA SER A 202 27.04 -2.42 18.47
C SER A 202 27.99 -2.91 19.56
N THR A 203 28.03 -2.23 20.70
CA THR A 203 28.90 -2.57 21.83
C THR A 203 28.64 -3.95 22.43
N HIS A 204 27.39 -4.43 22.33
CA HIS A 204 26.99 -5.77 22.80
C HIS A 204 27.18 -6.85 21.73
N MET A 205 27.13 -6.47 20.45
CA MET A 205 27.19 -7.38 19.31
C MET A 205 28.61 -7.68 18.82
N VAL A 206 29.58 -6.83 19.17
CA VAL A 206 30.98 -6.92 18.77
C VAL A 206 31.72 -7.93 19.65
N ASN A 207 32.37 -8.92 19.01
CA ASN A 207 33.22 -9.87 19.71
C ASN A 207 34.50 -9.18 20.20
N LYS A 208 34.90 -9.40 21.46
CA LYS A 208 36.21 -8.95 21.95
C LYS A 208 37.29 -9.84 21.32
N ASN A 209 37.88 -9.38 20.23
CA ASN A 209 39.00 -10.04 19.57
C ASN A 209 40.21 -9.11 19.59
N ASN A 210 41.42 -9.67 19.58
CA ASN A 210 42.65 -8.88 19.63
C ASN A 210 42.99 -8.20 18.29
N ASP A 211 42.40 -8.67 17.19
CA ASP A 211 42.56 -8.08 15.85
C ASP A 211 41.34 -7.21 15.49
N PRO A 212 41.51 -5.87 15.39
CA PRO A 212 40.44 -4.94 15.03
C PRO A 212 39.82 -5.21 13.65
N PHE A 213 40.60 -5.65 12.65
CA PHE A 213 40.08 -5.88 11.30
C PHE A 213 39.19 -7.12 11.25
N LYS A 214 39.62 -8.21 11.89
CA LYS A 214 38.83 -9.43 12.01
C LYS A 214 37.58 -9.20 12.87
N GLN A 215 37.66 -8.33 13.88
CA GLN A 215 36.51 -7.92 14.68
C GLN A 215 35.45 -7.19 13.84
N VAL A 216 35.87 -6.23 13.03
CA VAL A 216 34.99 -5.49 12.11
C VAL A 216 34.36 -6.44 11.10
N GLU A 217 35.13 -7.33 10.48
CA GLU A 217 34.60 -8.30 9.51
C GLU A 217 33.51 -9.21 10.10
N LEU A 218 33.76 -9.80 11.27
CA LEU A 218 32.78 -10.66 11.93
C LEU A 218 31.51 -9.88 12.30
N PHE A 219 31.66 -8.63 12.73
CA PHE A 219 30.54 -7.75 13.05
C PHE A 219 29.71 -7.40 11.81
N ILE A 220 30.36 -7.00 10.71
CA ILE A 220 29.68 -6.65 9.46
C ILE A 220 28.97 -7.87 8.86
N ASN A 221 29.61 -9.04 8.87
CA ASN A 221 28.99 -10.28 8.40
C ASN A 221 27.75 -10.64 9.24
N LYS A 222 27.87 -10.58 10.57
CA LYS A 222 26.74 -10.80 11.48
C LYS A 222 25.61 -9.81 11.22
N LEU A 223 25.90 -8.52 10.98
CA LEU A 223 24.87 -7.54 10.65
C LEU A 223 24.20 -7.82 9.31
N ASN A 224 24.96 -8.21 8.28
CA ASN A 224 24.38 -8.59 6.99
C ASN A 224 23.52 -9.86 7.08
N ASP A 225 23.86 -10.81 7.95
CA ASP A 225 23.02 -11.99 8.20
C ASP A 225 21.71 -11.64 8.93
N LEU A 226 21.74 -10.60 9.78
CA LEU A 226 20.56 -10.12 10.48
C LEU A 226 19.66 -9.27 9.59
N LEU A 227 20.25 -8.34 8.84
CA LEU A 227 19.56 -7.43 7.95
C LEU A 227 18.93 -8.22 6.81
N SER A 228 17.60 -8.35 6.87
CA SER A 228 16.81 -9.10 5.89
C SER A 228 16.08 -8.18 4.92
N ASN A 229 15.39 -8.78 3.93
CA ASN A 229 14.50 -8.09 3.00
C ASN A 229 15.17 -7.03 2.11
N GLY A 230 16.37 -7.32 1.60
CA GLY A 230 17.08 -6.45 0.66
C GLY A 230 17.85 -5.30 1.30
N ARG A 231 17.95 -5.28 2.64
CA ARG A 231 18.82 -4.36 3.37
C ARG A 231 20.13 -5.06 3.72
N SER A 232 21.22 -4.32 3.66
CA SER A 232 22.58 -4.72 3.96
C SER A 232 23.36 -3.49 4.45
N ILE A 233 24.52 -3.69 5.06
CA ILE A 233 25.40 -2.58 5.43
C ILE A 233 25.79 -1.75 4.21
N SER A 234 26.04 -2.39 3.07
CA SER A 234 26.35 -1.69 1.83
C SER A 234 25.20 -0.81 1.32
N THR A 235 23.94 -1.20 1.54
CA THR A 235 22.79 -0.34 1.20
C THR A 235 22.63 0.81 2.18
N LEU A 236 22.82 0.57 3.49
CA LEU A 236 22.76 1.62 4.50
C LEU A 236 23.86 2.67 4.31
N LEU A 237 25.09 2.27 3.97
CA LEU A 237 26.21 3.20 3.70
C LEU A 237 26.03 4.02 2.42
N ARG A 238 25.13 3.62 1.51
CA ARG A 238 24.77 4.41 0.32
C ARG A 238 23.66 5.43 0.60
N ASN A 239 22.94 5.29 1.71
CA ASN A 239 21.85 6.18 2.07
C ASN A 239 22.40 7.45 2.73
N GLY A 240 21.99 8.62 2.22
CA GLY A 240 22.49 9.93 2.69
C GLY A 240 22.18 10.26 4.15
N SER A 241 21.12 9.69 4.73
CA SER A 241 20.75 9.91 6.14
C SER A 241 21.36 8.88 7.09
N ALA A 242 21.56 7.64 6.62
CA ALA A 242 22.10 6.56 7.45
C ALA A 242 23.63 6.57 7.49
N LYS A 243 24.29 6.92 6.37
CA LYS A 243 25.75 6.92 6.27
C LYS A 243 26.44 7.77 7.34
N PRO A 244 26.07 9.04 7.58
CA PRO A 244 26.74 9.87 8.58
C PRO A 244 26.69 9.26 9.99
N ILE A 245 25.55 8.63 10.33
CA ILE A 245 25.35 7.99 11.64
C ILE A 245 26.24 6.76 11.81
N LEU A 246 26.42 5.99 10.73
CA LEU A 246 27.34 4.85 10.75
C LEU A 246 28.79 5.30 10.79
N ASP A 247 29.14 6.35 10.03
CA ASP A 247 30.48 6.93 9.97
C ASP A 247 30.97 7.48 11.33
N ASP A 248 30.06 7.85 12.24
CA ASP A 248 30.42 8.28 13.59
C ASP A 248 31.07 7.17 14.44
N SER A 249 30.93 5.89 14.03
CA SER A 249 31.54 4.76 14.73
C SER A 249 32.85 4.31 14.09
N ALA A 250 33.86 4.12 14.94
CA ALA A 250 35.18 3.63 14.55
C ALA A 250 35.13 2.30 13.78
N LEU A 251 34.13 1.43 14.04
CA LEU A 251 33.97 0.16 13.34
C LEU A 251 33.69 0.35 11.85
N PHE A 252 32.81 1.30 11.51
CA PHE A 252 32.45 1.60 10.13
C PHE A 252 33.49 2.48 9.44
N GLN A 253 34.25 3.28 10.18
CA GLN A 253 35.43 3.97 9.66
C GLN A 253 36.51 2.97 9.24
N ILE A 254 36.81 1.97 10.09
CA ILE A 254 37.75 0.88 9.75
C ILE A 254 37.24 0.10 8.54
N TYR A 255 35.96 -0.25 8.50
CA TYR A 255 35.38 -0.99 7.37
C TYR A 255 35.51 -0.25 6.02
N GLN A 256 35.43 1.09 6.04
CA GLN A 256 35.53 1.93 4.85
C GLN A 256 36.97 2.37 4.52
N SER A 257 37.95 2.02 5.36
CA SER A 257 39.35 2.43 5.19
C SER A 257 40.06 1.69 4.05
N GLU A 258 41.05 2.34 3.44
CA GLU A 258 41.88 1.73 2.40
C GLU A 258 42.71 0.57 2.95
N GLU A 259 43.12 0.65 4.22
CA GLU A 259 43.84 -0.42 4.91
C GLU A 259 43.02 -1.70 5.01
N TYR A 260 41.71 -1.58 5.25
CA TYR A 260 40.79 -2.71 5.26
C TYR A 260 40.55 -3.26 3.85
N ALA A 261 40.40 -2.39 2.84
CA ALA A 261 40.20 -2.81 1.45
C ALA A 261 41.42 -3.58 0.89
N ASN A 262 42.64 -3.18 1.26
CA ASN A 262 43.90 -3.75 0.77
C ASN A 262 44.43 -4.94 1.60
N ARG A 263 43.65 -5.45 2.56
CA ARG A 263 44.09 -6.52 3.48
C ARG A 263 44.29 -7.87 2.78
N ASP A 264 43.50 -8.14 1.73
CA ASP A 264 43.57 -9.40 0.98
C ASP A 264 44.78 -9.44 0.01
N ASP A 265 45.33 -8.28 -0.36
CA ASP A 265 46.54 -8.16 -1.19
C ASP A 265 47.84 -8.39 -0.40
N LYS A 266 47.79 -8.37 0.94
CA LYS A 266 48.97 -8.60 1.81
C LYS A 266 49.16 -10.06 2.22
N ASN A 267 48.26 -10.96 1.87
CA ASN A 267 48.47 -12.40 2.01
C ASN A 267 48.91 -12.98 0.66
N PRO A 268 50.21 -13.22 0.41
CA PRO A 268 50.62 -13.94 -0.77
C PRO A 268 50.01 -15.34 -0.67
N LYS A 269 49.02 -15.63 -1.53
CA LYS A 269 48.56 -16.99 -1.76
C LYS A 269 49.81 -17.81 -2.06
N LEU A 270 50.20 -18.69 -1.13
CA LEU A 270 51.16 -19.74 -1.43
C LEU A 270 50.62 -20.48 -2.66
N HIS A 271 51.27 -20.24 -3.80
CA HIS A 271 51.11 -21.06 -4.99
C HIS A 271 51.52 -22.49 -4.61
N SER A 272 50.54 -23.32 -4.24
CA SER A 272 50.70 -24.77 -4.36
C SER A 272 50.50 -25.10 -5.83
N SER A 273 51.61 -25.12 -6.56
CA SER A 273 51.73 -25.82 -7.82
C SER A 273 51.57 -27.32 -7.55
N ALA A 274 50.36 -27.84 -7.75
CA ALA A 274 50.13 -29.26 -7.94
C ALA A 274 49.54 -29.45 -9.33
N THR A 275 50.43 -29.68 -10.29
CA THR A 275 50.13 -30.25 -11.60
C THR A 275 49.40 -31.59 -11.43
N PRO A 276 48.20 -31.80 -11.99
CA PRO A 276 47.67 -33.13 -12.17
C PRO A 276 48.17 -33.68 -13.51
N GLU A 277 49.15 -34.56 -13.39
CA GLU A 277 49.66 -35.41 -14.45
C GLU A 277 48.64 -36.52 -14.80
N PHE A 278 48.52 -36.81 -16.09
CA PHE A 278 47.91 -37.99 -16.72
C PHE A 278 46.39 -38.20 -16.71
N LEU A 279 45.78 -37.99 -17.88
CA LEU A 279 44.93 -38.99 -18.53
C LEU A 279 45.16 -38.92 -20.06
N LYS A 280 45.83 -39.94 -20.61
CA LYS A 280 45.90 -40.19 -22.06
C LYS A 280 44.55 -40.72 -22.56
N PRO A 281 44.10 -40.37 -23.78
CA PRO A 281 42.97 -41.03 -24.42
C PRO A 281 43.45 -42.31 -25.13
N GLY A 282 42.71 -43.41 -24.97
CA GLY A 282 42.93 -44.65 -25.69
C GLY A 282 41.61 -45.22 -26.20
N LEU A 283 41.45 -45.13 -27.53
CA LEU A 283 40.69 -45.96 -28.47
C LEU A 283 39.31 -46.49 -28.06
#